data_AF-A0A832A5P1-F1
#
_entry.id   AF-A0A832A5P1-F1
#
_cell.length_a   1.000
_cell.length_b   1.000
_cell.length_c   1.000
_cell.angle_alpha   90.00
_cell.angle_beta   90.00
_cell.angle_gamma   90.00
#
_symmetry.space_group_name_H-M   'P 1'
#
loop_
_entity.id
_entity.type
_entity.pdbx_description
1 polymer ?
#
loop_
_entity_poly.entity_id
_entity_poly.type
_entity_poly.pdbx_seq_one_letter_code
_entity_poly.pdbx_strand_id
1 'polypeptide(L)'
;MRPRRTLRHGLWTISWVGSLGLAILATSCAPLPLPNGGLSIGTLDTSGPNVYVNGRPAQAGEIIRDGMRVSTGPGSSARIRFFDDGYCQLDENTDPWFRIDRDPITNRKCLYIEVGFGQVYIIKHDVCFHTPDVSGTLNSEVNLKVEADWTELALFAGQARIDRPPGVFVGTAQLAVFSKGQLVQGLRRMSEKELQQIPAWIHGPIFDAKPPPPPKGWCCAEGRVFPASPQECQRRRGFFSYDRDDVEQRCQRQGWCCLNGKVFPASPQQCKSQGGFFSFDRDDVEQRCQRQGWCCLNGKVFPASPQQCKNQGGFFSYDRDDVEQRCQRQGWCCLNGKVFPASPQDCERRRGFFSFDRDQVEQRCQRQGWCCLNGKVFPASPQQCKNRGGFFSYDENQARARCGPD
;
A
#
# COMPACT_ATOMS: atom_id res chain seq x y z
N MET A 1 64.21 -27.98 -72.62
CA MET A 1 65.02 -28.96 -71.85
C MET A 1 64.11 -29.66 -70.85
N ARG A 2 63.96 -30.99 -70.94
CA ARG A 2 63.29 -31.85 -69.94
C ARG A 2 64.39 -32.48 -69.06
N PRO A 3 64.11 -32.82 -67.78
CA PRO A 3 63.64 -34.20 -67.50
C PRO A 3 62.63 -34.36 -66.35
N ARG A 4 61.96 -35.52 -66.38
CA ARG A 4 61.21 -36.19 -65.30
C ARG A 4 62.16 -36.87 -64.30
N ARG A 5 61.69 -37.12 -63.06
CA ARG A 5 61.91 -38.32 -62.19
C ARG A 5 61.16 -38.08 -60.85
N THR A 6 60.11 -38.80 -60.45
CA THR A 6 59.91 -40.19 -59.95
C THR A 6 60.47 -40.53 -58.56
N LEU A 7 59.65 -41.29 -57.80
CA LEU A 7 59.90 -42.16 -56.62
C LEU A 7 59.79 -41.47 -55.24
N ARG A 8 59.24 -42.08 -54.16
CA ARG A 8 59.10 -43.51 -53.81
C ARG A 8 58.09 -43.72 -52.66
N HIS A 9 57.50 -44.91 -52.62
CA HIS A 9 56.72 -45.48 -51.51
C HIS A 9 57.54 -45.73 -50.23
N GLY A 10 56.83 -45.76 -49.09
CA GLY A 10 57.32 -46.33 -47.83
C GLY A 10 56.19 -46.43 -46.79
N LEU A 11 55.48 -47.55 -46.78
CA LEU A 11 54.58 -48.00 -45.70
C LEU A 11 55.41 -48.35 -44.45
N TRP A 12 54.93 -47.99 -43.26
CA TRP A 12 55.10 -48.79 -42.04
C TRP A 12 53.83 -48.70 -41.19
N THR A 13 53.18 -49.85 -41.05
CA THR A 13 52.11 -50.17 -40.10
C THR A 13 52.71 -50.51 -38.74
N ILE A 14 52.19 -49.94 -37.65
CA ILE A 14 52.11 -50.61 -36.34
C ILE A 14 50.78 -50.25 -35.70
N SER A 15 49.86 -51.21 -35.70
CA SER A 15 48.68 -51.24 -34.82
C SER A 15 49.13 -51.55 -33.39
N TRP A 16 48.66 -50.79 -32.40
CA TRP A 16 48.34 -51.35 -31.08
C TRP A 16 47.11 -50.65 -30.50
N VAL A 17 46.21 -51.49 -30.02
CA VAL A 17 44.87 -51.26 -29.50
C VAL A 17 44.94 -50.66 -28.10
N GLY A 18 44.08 -49.68 -27.79
CA GLY A 18 44.01 -49.10 -26.45
C GLY A 18 42.81 -48.16 -26.26
N SER A 19 41.65 -48.77 -26.06
CA SER A 19 40.57 -48.33 -25.17
C SER A 19 39.90 -46.96 -25.34
N LEU A 20 38.62 -47.05 -25.72
CA LEU A 20 37.46 -46.27 -25.27
C LEU A 20 37.73 -45.06 -24.37
N GLY A 21 37.29 -43.91 -24.87
CA GLY A 21 37.05 -42.70 -24.09
C GLY A 21 36.27 -41.69 -24.93
N LEU A 22 35.05 -42.04 -25.33
CA LEU A 22 34.13 -41.12 -26.00
C LEU A 22 33.72 -40.05 -24.97
N ALA A 23 34.49 -38.97 -24.87
CA ALA A 23 34.14 -37.80 -24.08
C ALA A 23 32.98 -37.08 -24.78
N ILE A 24 31.76 -37.50 -24.44
CA ILE A 24 30.55 -36.74 -24.70
C ILE A 24 30.71 -35.44 -23.90
N LEU A 25 31.02 -34.35 -24.59
CA LEU A 25 30.88 -33.00 -24.06
C LEU A 25 29.40 -32.76 -23.83
N ALA A 26 28.90 -33.19 -22.67
CA ALA A 26 27.66 -32.71 -22.13
C ALA A 26 27.87 -31.23 -21.82
N THR A 27 27.49 -30.37 -22.76
CA THR A 27 27.22 -28.95 -22.50
C THR A 27 26.10 -28.90 -21.48
N SER A 28 26.50 -28.95 -20.21
CA SER A 28 25.64 -28.68 -19.08
C SER A 28 25.31 -27.20 -19.18
N CYS A 29 24.10 -26.89 -19.65
CA CYS A 29 23.49 -25.60 -19.39
C CYS A 29 23.38 -25.48 -17.88
N ALA A 30 24.40 -24.93 -17.23
CA ALA A 30 24.29 -24.50 -15.86
C ALA A 30 23.15 -23.46 -15.83
N PRO A 31 22.08 -23.66 -15.04
CA PRO A 31 21.07 -22.63 -14.87
C PRO A 31 21.77 -21.37 -14.37
N LEU A 32 21.50 -20.25 -15.04
CA LEU A 32 21.98 -18.94 -14.62
C LEU A 32 21.65 -18.75 -13.14
N PRO A 33 22.58 -18.24 -12.32
CA PRO A 33 22.31 -17.99 -10.91
C PRO A 33 21.09 -17.05 -10.81
N LEU A 34 20.07 -17.51 -10.09
CA LEU A 34 18.88 -16.71 -9.78
C LEU A 34 19.34 -15.41 -9.11
N PRO A 35 18.77 -14.25 -9.48
CA PRO A 35 19.08 -12.99 -8.83
C PRO A 35 18.61 -13.06 -7.37
N ASN A 36 19.52 -13.43 -6.47
CA ASN A 36 19.38 -13.27 -5.03
C ASN A 36 19.44 -11.77 -4.73
N GLY A 37 18.30 -11.08 -4.87
CA GLY A 37 18.21 -9.63 -4.63
C GLY A 37 16.94 -8.95 -5.11
N GLY A 38 16.04 -9.67 -5.81
CA GLY A 38 14.74 -9.13 -6.22
C GLY A 38 13.79 -8.93 -5.02
N LEU A 39 13.01 -7.84 -5.07
CA LEU A 39 11.96 -7.54 -4.10
C LEU A 39 10.93 -8.67 -4.05
N SER A 40 10.51 -9.07 -2.85
CA SER A 40 9.52 -10.13 -2.66
C SER A 40 8.12 -9.64 -3.06
N ILE A 41 7.45 -10.40 -3.94
CA ILE A 41 6.13 -10.08 -4.52
C ILE A 41 5.01 -10.80 -3.77
N GLY A 42 5.16 -12.10 -3.54
CA GLY A 42 4.12 -12.91 -2.89
C GLY A 42 4.58 -14.32 -2.54
N THR A 43 3.64 -15.09 -1.98
CA THR A 43 3.81 -16.52 -1.69
C THR A 43 3.01 -17.34 -2.68
N LEU A 44 3.62 -18.40 -3.20
CA LEU A 44 3.00 -19.31 -4.15
C LEU A 44 2.26 -20.45 -3.46
N ASP A 45 0.98 -20.63 -3.80
CA ASP A 45 0.25 -21.88 -3.60
C ASP A 45 0.21 -22.63 -4.93
N THR A 46 0.45 -23.93 -4.89
CA THR A 46 0.49 -24.80 -6.07
C THR A 46 -0.61 -25.85 -5.98
N SER A 47 -1.20 -26.18 -7.11
CA SER A 47 -2.12 -27.31 -7.23
C SER A 47 -1.90 -28.03 -8.54
N GLY A 48 -1.95 -29.36 -8.51
CA GLY A 48 -1.55 -30.20 -9.63
C GLY A 48 -0.02 -30.37 -9.78
N PRO A 49 0.42 -31.26 -10.69
CA PRO A 49 1.83 -31.66 -10.81
C PRO A 49 2.70 -30.71 -11.65
N ASN A 50 2.09 -29.81 -12.42
CA ASN A 50 2.76 -29.02 -13.45
C ASN A 50 2.81 -27.53 -13.09
N VAL A 51 3.36 -27.20 -11.92
CA VAL A 51 3.64 -25.80 -11.55
C VAL A 51 5.14 -25.58 -11.48
N TYR A 52 5.62 -24.53 -12.13
CA TYR A 52 7.04 -24.24 -12.26
C TYR A 52 7.34 -22.77 -11.92
N VAL A 53 8.46 -22.53 -11.25
CA VAL A 53 9.03 -21.20 -11.06
C VAL A 53 10.35 -21.15 -11.82
N ASN A 54 10.51 -20.23 -12.77
CA ASN A 54 11.69 -20.14 -13.63
C ASN A 54 12.08 -21.49 -14.30
N GLY A 55 11.08 -22.28 -14.69
CA GLY A 55 11.25 -23.57 -15.36
C GLY A 55 11.60 -24.76 -14.46
N ARG A 56 11.85 -24.55 -13.15
CA ARG A 56 11.99 -25.64 -12.18
C ARG A 56 10.66 -25.95 -11.50
N PRO A 57 10.39 -27.20 -11.08
CA PRO A 57 9.22 -27.53 -10.29
C PRO A 57 9.09 -26.61 -9.07
N ALA A 58 7.89 -26.08 -8.88
CA ALA A 58 7.57 -25.15 -7.81
C ALA A 58 7.25 -25.89 -6.51
N GLN A 59 7.45 -25.22 -5.38
CA GLN A 59 7.01 -25.70 -4.07
C GLN A 59 5.93 -24.79 -3.50
N ALA A 60 4.91 -25.38 -2.87
CA ALA A 60 3.95 -24.60 -2.11
C ALA A 60 4.66 -23.83 -0.96
N GLY A 61 4.32 -22.56 -0.78
CA GLY A 61 4.97 -21.66 0.15
C GLY A 61 6.22 -20.94 -0.41
N GLU A 62 6.63 -21.23 -1.64
CA GLU A 62 7.77 -20.57 -2.27
C GLU A 62 7.55 -19.05 -2.44
N ILE A 63 8.58 -18.25 -2.19
CA ILE A 63 8.53 -16.80 -2.33
C ILE A 63 8.79 -16.41 -3.78
N ILE A 64 7.83 -15.76 -4.40
CA ILE A 64 7.96 -15.17 -5.73
C ILE A 64 8.56 -13.78 -5.60
N ARG A 65 9.61 -13.52 -6.36
CA ARG A 65 10.38 -12.27 -6.35
C ARG A 65 10.32 -11.59 -7.71
N ASP A 66 10.69 -10.31 -7.71
CA ASP A 66 10.90 -9.52 -8.90
C ASP A 66 11.79 -10.24 -9.93
N GLY A 67 11.29 -10.33 -11.17
CA GLY A 67 11.95 -10.99 -12.30
C GLY A 67 11.65 -12.49 -12.42
N MET A 68 10.80 -13.07 -11.56
CA MET A 68 10.46 -14.48 -11.63
C MET A 68 9.25 -14.75 -12.56
N ARG A 69 9.36 -15.85 -13.30
CA ARG A 69 8.30 -16.46 -14.12
C ARG A 69 7.62 -17.56 -13.33
N VAL A 70 6.29 -17.57 -13.29
CA VAL A 70 5.51 -18.67 -12.70
C VAL A 70 4.62 -19.24 -13.78
N SER A 71 4.80 -20.52 -14.10
CA SER A 71 4.06 -21.16 -15.18
C SER A 71 3.33 -22.41 -14.71
N THR A 72 2.14 -22.64 -15.25
CA THR A 72 1.32 -23.83 -15.04
C THR A 72 1.23 -24.63 -16.34
N GLY A 73 1.12 -25.95 -16.22
CA GLY A 73 0.80 -26.87 -17.33
C GLY A 73 -0.56 -27.53 -17.13
N PRO A 74 -0.87 -28.59 -17.90
CA PRO A 74 -2.18 -29.24 -17.86
C PRO A 74 -2.55 -29.76 -16.47
N GLY A 75 -3.82 -29.59 -16.09
CA GLY A 75 -4.38 -30.07 -14.82
C GLY A 75 -3.72 -29.44 -13.58
N SER A 76 -3.16 -28.23 -13.70
CA SER A 76 -2.47 -27.54 -12.62
C SER A 76 -2.86 -26.08 -12.55
N SER A 77 -2.73 -25.48 -11.37
CA SER A 77 -3.02 -24.08 -11.13
C SER A 77 -2.07 -23.54 -10.07
N ALA A 78 -1.85 -22.23 -10.10
CA ALA A 78 -0.98 -21.54 -9.16
C ALA A 78 -1.69 -20.31 -8.63
N ARG A 79 -1.51 -20.00 -7.34
CA ARG A 79 -2.01 -18.76 -6.75
C ARG A 79 -0.87 -18.03 -6.06
N ILE A 80 -0.54 -16.84 -6.53
CA ILE A 80 0.40 -15.94 -5.89
C ILE A 80 -0.39 -15.03 -4.97
N ARG A 81 -0.27 -15.25 -3.66
CA ARG A 81 -0.80 -14.35 -2.63
C ARG A 81 0.19 -13.21 -2.43
N PHE A 82 -0.20 -12.00 -2.80
CA PHE A 82 0.67 -10.85 -2.66
C PHE A 82 0.86 -10.47 -1.19
N PHE A 83 2.02 -9.92 -0.85
CA PHE A 83 2.35 -9.63 0.55
C PHE A 83 1.64 -8.41 1.14
N ASP A 84 1.21 -7.49 0.29
CA ASP A 84 0.52 -6.27 0.68
C ASP A 84 -1.00 -6.45 0.71
N ASP A 85 -1.60 -6.96 -0.36
CA ASP A 85 -3.00 -7.40 -0.42
C ASP A 85 -3.31 -8.10 -1.75
N GLY A 86 -4.34 -8.95 -1.74
CA GLY A 86 -4.87 -9.58 -2.93
C GLY A 86 -4.09 -10.80 -3.43
N TYR A 87 -4.44 -11.28 -4.62
CA TYR A 87 -3.77 -12.41 -5.24
C TYR A 87 -3.87 -12.38 -6.77
N CYS A 88 -2.98 -13.13 -7.42
CA CYS A 88 -3.09 -13.52 -8.82
C CYS A 88 -3.16 -15.04 -8.90
N GLN A 89 -4.25 -15.58 -9.44
CA GLN A 89 -4.41 -17.00 -9.73
C GLN A 89 -4.20 -17.24 -11.22
N LEU A 90 -3.49 -18.30 -11.54
CA LEU A 90 -3.19 -18.76 -12.89
C LEU A 90 -4.02 -20.01 -13.14
N ASP A 91 -4.73 -20.06 -14.25
CA ASP A 91 -5.36 -21.28 -14.72
C ASP A 91 -4.29 -22.28 -15.21
N GLU A 92 -4.70 -23.43 -15.74
CA GLU A 92 -3.77 -24.32 -16.43
C GLU A 92 -3.14 -23.66 -17.68
N ASN A 93 -1.97 -24.17 -18.09
CA ASN A 93 -1.28 -23.71 -19.31
C ASN A 93 -1.08 -22.18 -19.37
N THR A 94 -0.67 -21.59 -18.26
CA THR A 94 -0.59 -20.14 -18.10
C THR A 94 0.82 -19.73 -17.70
N ASP A 95 1.31 -18.62 -18.27
CA ASP A 95 2.70 -18.20 -18.10
C ASP A 95 2.93 -16.69 -17.91
N PRO A 96 2.69 -16.17 -16.71
CA PRO A 96 3.05 -14.82 -16.36
C PRO A 96 4.49 -14.65 -15.88
N TRP A 97 5.05 -13.48 -16.20
CA TRP A 97 6.24 -12.92 -15.59
C TRP A 97 5.86 -11.83 -14.59
N PHE A 98 6.47 -11.85 -13.42
CA PHE A 98 6.22 -10.89 -12.36
C PHE A 98 7.43 -9.98 -12.18
N ARG A 99 7.22 -8.67 -12.32
CA ARG A 99 8.29 -7.66 -12.22
C ARG A 99 7.85 -6.46 -11.42
N ILE A 100 8.80 -5.78 -10.79
CA ILE A 100 8.55 -4.50 -10.14
C ILE A 100 9.32 -3.45 -10.91
N ASP A 101 8.60 -2.59 -11.62
CA ASP A 101 9.19 -1.55 -12.46
C ASP A 101 8.46 -0.22 -12.30
N ARG A 102 8.94 0.84 -12.95
CA ARG A 102 8.26 2.13 -13.00
C ARG A 102 7.35 2.18 -14.22
N ASP A 103 6.10 2.52 -13.99
CA ASP A 103 5.14 2.82 -15.04
C ASP A 103 5.67 3.96 -15.92
N PRO A 104 5.82 3.77 -17.24
CA PRO A 104 6.50 4.74 -18.10
C PRO A 104 5.71 6.05 -18.25
N ILE A 105 4.41 6.04 -17.94
CA ILE A 105 3.52 7.19 -18.11
C ILE A 105 3.46 8.02 -16.82
N THR A 106 3.30 7.35 -15.68
CA THR A 106 3.11 7.98 -14.37
C THR A 106 4.39 8.04 -13.54
N ASN A 107 5.44 7.35 -13.96
CA ASN A 107 6.71 7.18 -13.25
C ASN A 107 6.56 6.56 -11.84
N ARG A 108 5.39 5.96 -11.55
CA ARG A 108 5.09 5.30 -10.28
C ARG A 108 5.59 3.87 -10.31
N LYS A 109 6.10 3.40 -9.18
CA LYS A 109 6.49 1.99 -9.03
C LYS A 109 5.24 1.12 -9.08
N CYS A 110 5.27 0.09 -9.90
CA CYS A 110 4.13 -0.76 -10.22
C CYS A 110 4.56 -2.23 -10.23
N LEU A 111 3.68 -3.12 -9.76
CA LEU A 111 3.83 -4.56 -10.01
C LEU A 111 3.37 -4.83 -11.44
N TYR A 112 4.29 -5.23 -12.30
CA TYR A 112 4.03 -5.71 -13.65
C TYR A 112 3.71 -7.20 -13.63
N ILE A 113 2.57 -7.55 -14.21
CA ILE A 113 2.18 -8.91 -14.54
C ILE A 113 2.12 -9.01 -16.06
N GLU A 114 3.18 -9.57 -16.66
CA GLU A 114 3.26 -9.78 -18.10
C GLU A 114 2.72 -11.17 -18.43
N VAL A 115 1.57 -11.28 -19.10
CA VAL A 115 0.93 -12.55 -19.44
C VAL A 115 1.16 -12.83 -20.91
N GLY A 116 2.00 -13.81 -21.22
CA GLY A 116 2.29 -14.20 -22.61
C GLY A 116 1.16 -15.01 -23.25
N PHE A 117 0.57 -15.94 -22.49
CA PHE A 117 -0.55 -16.78 -22.87
C PHE A 117 -1.22 -17.38 -21.62
N GLY A 118 -2.43 -17.92 -21.80
CA GLY A 118 -3.22 -18.57 -20.76
C GLY A 118 -4.19 -17.61 -20.09
N GLN A 119 -4.61 -17.92 -18.86
CA GLN A 119 -5.66 -17.18 -18.17
C GLN A 119 -5.28 -16.88 -16.72
N VAL A 120 -5.43 -15.62 -16.32
CA VAL A 120 -5.17 -15.18 -14.94
C VAL A 120 -6.36 -14.45 -14.36
N TYR A 121 -6.58 -14.65 -13.06
CA TYR A 121 -7.50 -13.86 -12.25
C TYR A 121 -6.69 -13.01 -11.28
N ILE A 122 -6.91 -11.70 -11.27
CA ILE A 122 -6.15 -10.76 -10.45
C ILE A 122 -7.12 -9.99 -9.58
N ILE A 123 -6.93 -10.08 -8.27
CA ILE A 123 -7.52 -9.18 -7.27
C ILE A 123 -6.38 -8.37 -6.69
N LYS A 124 -6.20 -7.13 -7.13
CA LYS A 124 -5.19 -6.23 -6.56
C LYS A 124 -5.39 -4.78 -7.01
N HIS A 125 -5.05 -3.87 -6.11
CA HIS A 125 -4.98 -2.43 -6.38
C HIS A 125 -3.58 -2.05 -6.90
N ASP A 126 -3.50 -1.11 -7.84
CA ASP A 126 -2.25 -0.56 -8.40
C ASP A 126 -1.32 -1.60 -9.06
N VAL A 127 -1.85 -2.37 -10.01
CA VAL A 127 -1.08 -3.34 -10.83
C VAL A 127 -0.97 -2.85 -12.25
N CYS A 128 0.18 -3.08 -12.88
CA CYS A 128 0.37 -2.88 -14.30
C CYS A 128 0.31 -4.25 -14.97
N PHE A 129 -0.43 -4.36 -16.06
CA PHE A 129 -0.50 -5.59 -16.83
C PHE A 129 -0.03 -5.36 -18.25
N HIS A 130 0.52 -6.41 -18.82
CA HIS A 130 1.00 -6.40 -20.19
C HIS A 130 0.70 -7.75 -20.84
N THR A 131 0.07 -7.71 -22.01
CA THR A 131 -0.12 -8.86 -22.89
C THR A 131 0.38 -8.47 -24.29
N PRO A 132 0.45 -9.41 -25.25
CA PRO A 132 0.77 -9.08 -26.64
C PRO A 132 -0.15 -7.98 -27.21
N ASP A 133 -1.46 -8.03 -26.92
CA ASP A 133 -2.44 -7.12 -27.51
C ASP A 133 -2.73 -5.86 -26.70
N VAL A 134 -2.57 -5.90 -25.38
CA VAL A 134 -3.04 -4.81 -24.52
C VAL A 134 -2.14 -4.62 -23.30
N SER A 135 -1.96 -3.38 -22.88
CA SER A 135 -1.31 -3.07 -21.61
C SER A 135 -1.98 -1.89 -20.92
N GLY A 136 -1.90 -1.85 -19.60
CA GLY A 136 -2.54 -0.81 -18.82
C GLY A 136 -2.31 -0.94 -17.32
N THR A 137 -3.05 -0.12 -16.57
CA THR A 137 -3.11 -0.16 -15.11
C THR A 137 -4.45 -0.70 -14.64
N LEU A 138 -4.40 -1.61 -13.67
CA LEU A 138 -5.52 -2.24 -12.98
C LEU A 138 -5.61 -1.69 -11.56
N ASN A 139 -6.82 -1.36 -11.15
CA ASN A 139 -7.14 -1.07 -9.76
C ASN A 139 -8.44 -1.79 -9.40
N SER A 140 -8.39 -3.13 -9.43
CA SER A 140 -9.58 -3.90 -9.78
C SER A 140 -9.49 -5.40 -9.49
N GLU A 141 -10.65 -6.04 -9.65
CA GLU A 141 -10.84 -7.48 -9.78
C GLU A 141 -11.10 -7.80 -11.26
N VAL A 142 -10.21 -8.60 -11.87
CA VAL A 142 -10.19 -8.80 -13.32
C VAL A 142 -9.82 -10.24 -13.69
N ASN A 143 -10.43 -10.74 -14.76
CA ASN A 143 -9.99 -11.93 -15.47
C ASN A 143 -9.36 -11.51 -16.80
N LEU A 144 -8.11 -11.92 -17.03
CA LEU A 144 -7.40 -11.75 -18.28
C LEU A 144 -7.21 -13.11 -18.94
N LYS A 145 -7.73 -13.27 -20.15
CA LYS A 145 -7.49 -14.46 -20.98
C LYS A 145 -6.71 -14.04 -22.22
N VAL A 146 -5.56 -14.67 -22.42
CA VAL A 146 -4.60 -14.36 -23.48
C VAL A 146 -4.43 -15.59 -24.36
N GLU A 147 -4.88 -15.48 -25.59
CA GLU A 147 -4.68 -16.47 -26.65
C GLU A 147 -3.65 -15.94 -27.65
N ALA A 148 -3.36 -16.74 -28.68
CA ALA A 148 -2.33 -16.41 -29.67
C ALA A 148 -2.60 -15.10 -30.45
N ASP A 149 -3.86 -14.74 -30.65
CA ASP A 149 -4.29 -13.64 -31.51
C ASP A 149 -5.22 -12.64 -30.83
N TRP A 150 -5.57 -12.86 -29.56
CA TRP A 150 -6.41 -11.93 -28.81
C TRP A 150 -6.20 -11.99 -27.31
N THR A 151 -6.59 -10.90 -26.65
CA THR A 151 -6.69 -10.77 -25.20
C THR A 151 -8.11 -10.33 -24.82
N GLU A 152 -8.77 -11.10 -23.95
CA GLU A 152 -10.04 -10.71 -23.32
C GLU A 152 -9.77 -10.21 -21.90
N LEU A 153 -10.34 -9.05 -21.58
CA LEU A 153 -10.29 -8.42 -20.28
C LEU A 153 -11.73 -8.28 -19.76
N ALA A 154 -12.06 -9.06 -18.73
CA ALA A 154 -13.35 -9.02 -18.05
C ALA A 154 -13.18 -8.43 -16.65
N LEU A 155 -13.84 -7.31 -16.36
CA LEU A 155 -13.65 -6.55 -15.13
C LEU A 155 -14.88 -6.68 -14.20
N PHE A 156 -14.66 -7.15 -12.98
CA PHE A 156 -15.73 -7.45 -12.01
C PHE A 156 -15.90 -6.37 -10.95
N ALA A 157 -14.82 -5.66 -10.62
CA ALA A 157 -14.85 -4.52 -9.69
C ALA A 157 -13.75 -3.51 -10.03
N GLY A 158 -14.00 -2.23 -9.75
CA GLY A 158 -13.04 -1.14 -9.95
C GLY A 158 -13.00 -0.66 -11.41
N GLN A 159 -11.78 -0.39 -11.90
CA GLN A 159 -11.54 0.07 -13.27
C GLN A 159 -10.16 -0.37 -13.80
N ALA A 160 -10.08 -0.57 -15.11
CA ALA A 160 -8.83 -0.70 -15.85
C ALA A 160 -8.64 0.49 -16.78
N ARG A 161 -7.47 1.14 -16.69
CA ARG A 161 -7.04 2.15 -17.65
C ARG A 161 -6.12 1.50 -18.66
N ILE A 162 -6.47 1.59 -19.94
CA ILE A 162 -5.67 1.01 -21.01
C ILE A 162 -4.71 2.07 -21.54
N ASP A 163 -3.42 1.72 -21.54
CA ASP A 163 -2.33 2.56 -22.01
C ASP A 163 -1.96 2.20 -23.47
N ARG A 164 -2.15 0.94 -23.87
CA ARG A 164 -2.00 0.45 -25.25
C ARG A 164 -3.16 -0.49 -25.60
N PRO A 165 -4.05 -0.14 -26.55
CA PRO A 165 -4.18 1.18 -27.20
C PRO A 165 -4.71 2.26 -26.23
N PRO A 166 -4.22 3.51 -26.30
CA PRO A 166 -4.63 4.55 -25.36
C PRO A 166 -6.09 4.96 -25.54
N GLY A 167 -6.71 5.46 -24.48
CA GLY A 167 -8.06 6.04 -24.52
C GLY A 167 -9.20 5.05 -24.26
N VAL A 168 -8.90 3.81 -23.89
CA VAL A 168 -9.90 2.82 -23.48
C VAL A 168 -9.93 2.73 -21.94
N PHE A 169 -11.13 2.78 -21.37
CA PHE A 169 -11.38 2.56 -19.94
C PHE A 169 -12.39 1.43 -19.79
N VAL A 170 -11.99 0.35 -19.11
CA VAL A 170 -12.89 -0.77 -18.84
C VAL A 170 -13.36 -0.65 -17.40
N GLY A 171 -14.65 -0.45 -17.21
CA GLY A 171 -15.30 -0.31 -15.92
C GLY A 171 -15.91 -1.63 -15.41
N THR A 172 -16.50 -1.55 -14.22
CA THR A 172 -17.16 -2.68 -13.57
C THR A 172 -18.24 -3.32 -14.45
N ALA A 173 -18.26 -4.65 -14.47
CA ALA A 173 -19.15 -5.49 -15.27
C ALA A 173 -19.03 -5.27 -16.80
N GLN A 174 -17.85 -4.83 -17.26
CA GLN A 174 -17.54 -4.69 -18.67
C GLN A 174 -16.49 -5.71 -19.11
N LEU A 175 -16.60 -6.09 -20.37
CA LEU A 175 -15.69 -6.97 -21.08
C LEU A 175 -15.18 -6.25 -22.34
N ALA A 176 -13.88 -6.37 -22.58
CA ALA A 176 -13.20 -5.82 -23.73
C ALA A 176 -12.36 -6.91 -24.38
N VAL A 177 -12.38 -6.97 -25.71
CA VAL A 177 -11.55 -7.91 -26.49
C VAL A 177 -10.59 -7.11 -27.35
N PHE A 178 -9.31 -7.40 -27.21
CA PHE A 178 -8.22 -6.78 -27.95
C PHE A 178 -7.59 -7.81 -28.88
N SER A 179 -7.21 -7.39 -30.08
CA SER A 179 -6.43 -8.21 -31.01
C SER A 179 -5.53 -7.28 -31.83
N LYS A 180 -4.27 -7.68 -32.01
CA LYS A 180 -3.26 -6.93 -32.77
C LYS A 180 -3.12 -5.47 -32.29
N GLY A 181 -3.20 -5.25 -30.99
CA GLY A 181 -3.07 -3.91 -30.41
C GLY A 181 -4.32 -3.03 -30.53
N GLN A 182 -5.46 -3.57 -30.95
CA GLN A 182 -6.69 -2.81 -31.19
C GLN A 182 -7.87 -3.41 -30.42
N LEU A 183 -8.80 -2.55 -29.98
CA LEU A 183 -10.08 -2.97 -29.44
C LEU A 183 -10.95 -3.48 -30.61
N VAL A 184 -11.16 -4.79 -30.72
CA VAL A 184 -11.90 -5.40 -31.85
C VAL A 184 -13.40 -5.39 -31.67
N GLN A 185 -13.88 -5.33 -30.44
CA GLN A 185 -15.28 -5.15 -30.11
C GLN A 185 -15.41 -4.00 -29.13
N GLY A 186 -16.39 -3.12 -29.34
CA GLY A 186 -16.69 -2.07 -28.38
C GLY A 186 -16.93 -2.64 -26.97
N LEU A 187 -16.72 -1.82 -25.94
CA LEU A 187 -16.92 -2.23 -24.56
C LEU A 187 -18.31 -2.83 -24.37
N ARG A 188 -18.35 -4.10 -24.01
CA ARG A 188 -19.60 -4.84 -23.86
C ARG A 188 -19.90 -5.02 -22.38
N ARG A 189 -21.17 -4.83 -22.00
CA ARG A 189 -21.62 -5.18 -20.65
C ARG A 189 -21.73 -6.70 -20.54
N MET A 190 -21.16 -7.27 -19.48
CA MET A 190 -21.29 -8.69 -19.18
C MET A 190 -22.70 -8.99 -18.69
N SER A 191 -23.26 -10.11 -19.16
CA SER A 191 -24.50 -10.68 -18.64
C SER A 191 -24.29 -11.28 -17.25
N GLU A 192 -25.37 -11.49 -16.51
CA GLU A 192 -25.31 -12.16 -15.20
C GLU A 192 -24.68 -13.55 -15.28
N LYS A 193 -24.95 -14.28 -16.36
CA LYS A 193 -24.33 -15.57 -16.64
C LYS A 193 -22.81 -15.45 -16.80
N GLU A 194 -22.33 -14.45 -17.54
CA GLU A 194 -20.89 -14.22 -17.72
C GLU A 194 -20.21 -13.79 -16.41
N LEU A 195 -20.87 -12.92 -15.62
CA LEU A 195 -20.38 -12.52 -14.30
C LEU A 195 -20.18 -13.71 -13.35
N GLN A 196 -20.99 -14.76 -13.49
CA GLN A 196 -20.87 -15.98 -12.70
C GLN A 196 -19.88 -16.97 -13.31
N GLN A 197 -19.87 -17.14 -14.64
CA GLN A 197 -19.14 -18.22 -15.30
C GLN A 197 -17.67 -17.90 -15.58
N ILE A 198 -17.34 -16.67 -15.98
CA ILE A 198 -15.97 -16.28 -16.29
C ILE A 198 -15.02 -16.47 -15.09
N PRO A 199 -15.38 -16.10 -13.84
CA PRO A 199 -14.50 -16.32 -12.70
C PRO A 199 -14.65 -17.72 -12.08
N ALA A 200 -15.62 -18.55 -12.50
CA ALA A 200 -15.96 -19.79 -11.79
C ALA A 200 -14.78 -20.77 -11.61
N TRP A 201 -13.82 -20.77 -12.55
CA TRP A 201 -12.63 -21.61 -12.51
C TRP A 201 -11.74 -21.33 -11.28
N ILE A 202 -11.81 -20.13 -10.69
CA ILE A 202 -10.99 -19.79 -9.50
C ILE A 202 -11.41 -20.57 -8.25
N HIS A 203 -12.66 -21.05 -8.23
CA HIS A 203 -13.29 -21.78 -7.14
C HIS A 203 -13.36 -23.31 -7.38
N GLY A 204 -12.65 -23.81 -8.40
CA GLY A 204 -12.56 -25.25 -8.64
C GLY A 204 -11.94 -26.01 -7.46
N PRO A 205 -12.07 -27.36 -7.42
CA PRO A 205 -11.59 -28.25 -6.33
C PRO A 205 -10.07 -28.20 -6.08
N ILE A 206 -9.37 -27.35 -6.82
CA ILE A 206 -7.94 -27.15 -6.89
C ILE A 206 -7.40 -26.35 -5.68
N PHE A 207 -8.23 -25.54 -4.99
CA PHE A 207 -7.80 -24.72 -3.83
C PHE A 207 -8.72 -24.77 -2.59
N ASP A 208 -9.53 -25.82 -2.42
CA ASP A 208 -10.37 -26.00 -1.21
C ASP A 208 -9.56 -26.28 0.09
N ALA A 209 -8.24 -26.38 -0.01
CA ALA A 209 -7.36 -26.45 1.15
C ALA A 209 -7.24 -25.08 1.83
N LYS A 210 -7.53 -25.02 3.13
CA LYS A 210 -7.31 -23.84 3.98
C LYS A 210 -5.92 -23.25 3.67
N PRO A 211 -5.82 -21.96 3.30
CA PRO A 211 -4.55 -21.38 2.87
C PRO A 211 -3.50 -21.62 3.94
N PRO A 212 -2.29 -22.11 3.59
CA PRO A 212 -1.25 -22.28 4.57
C PRO A 212 -0.97 -20.91 5.21
N PRO A 213 -0.68 -20.88 6.53
CA PRO A 213 -0.39 -19.63 7.20
C PRO A 213 0.71 -18.90 6.43
N PRO A 214 0.59 -17.56 6.25
CA PRO A 214 1.59 -16.80 5.50
C PRO A 214 2.98 -17.09 6.08
N PRO A 215 4.01 -17.26 5.23
CA PRO A 215 5.33 -17.60 5.69
C PRO A 215 5.81 -16.57 6.73
N LYS A 216 6.59 -17.03 7.70
CA LYS A 216 7.27 -16.10 8.62
C LYS A 216 8.36 -15.38 7.81
N GLY A 217 8.46 -14.07 7.98
CA GLY A 217 9.59 -13.28 7.50
C GLY A 217 10.49 -12.87 8.66
N TRP A 218 11.25 -11.79 8.46
CA TRP A 218 12.16 -11.24 9.46
C TRP A 218 11.64 -9.90 9.95
N CYS A 219 11.73 -9.68 11.25
CA CYS A 219 11.36 -8.44 11.90
C CYS A 219 12.58 -7.85 12.60
N CYS A 220 12.86 -6.58 12.33
CA CYS A 220 13.69 -5.75 13.19
C CYS A 220 12.80 -4.97 14.15
N ALA A 221 12.86 -5.32 15.44
CA ALA A 221 12.27 -4.50 16.49
C ALA A 221 13.25 -4.40 17.66
N GLU A 222 13.34 -3.20 18.25
CA GLU A 222 14.22 -2.95 19.40
C GLU A 222 15.70 -3.26 19.08
N GLY A 223 16.13 -3.01 17.84
CA GLY A 223 17.50 -3.28 17.39
C GLY A 223 17.85 -4.77 17.27
N ARG A 224 16.86 -5.67 17.29
CA ARG A 224 17.04 -7.11 17.16
C ARG A 224 16.29 -7.65 15.96
N VAL A 225 16.95 -8.52 15.19
CA VAL A 225 16.36 -9.25 14.06
C VAL A 225 15.89 -10.61 14.54
N PHE A 226 14.62 -10.94 14.33
CA PHE A 226 14.03 -12.24 14.68
C PHE A 226 12.94 -12.65 13.68
N PRO A 227 12.68 -13.96 13.52
CA PRO A 227 11.60 -14.43 12.67
C PRO A 227 10.24 -14.07 13.27
N ALA A 228 9.34 -13.48 12.47
CA ALA A 228 8.01 -13.06 12.90
C ALA A 228 7.01 -13.09 11.74
N SER A 229 5.72 -12.97 12.05
CA SER A 229 4.72 -12.60 11.02
C SER A 229 4.73 -11.08 10.79
N PRO A 230 4.23 -10.58 9.64
CA PRO A 230 4.08 -9.14 9.41
C PRO A 230 3.28 -8.46 10.54
N GLN A 231 2.19 -9.10 10.96
CA GLN A 231 1.30 -8.60 12.02
C GLN A 231 2.00 -8.56 13.38
N GLU A 232 2.79 -9.59 13.72
CA GLU A 232 3.58 -9.59 14.95
C GLU A 232 4.62 -8.46 14.94
N CYS A 233 5.30 -8.27 13.81
CA CYS A 233 6.29 -7.21 13.66
C CYS A 233 5.66 -5.82 13.80
N GLN A 234 4.51 -5.60 13.17
CA GLN A 234 3.76 -4.34 13.27
C GLN A 234 3.32 -4.04 14.71
N ARG A 235 2.83 -5.03 15.47
CA ARG A 235 2.49 -4.86 16.89
C ARG A 235 3.69 -4.39 17.73
N ARG A 236 4.88 -4.88 17.39
CA ARG A 236 6.15 -4.46 18.00
C ARG A 236 6.72 -3.17 17.40
N ARG A 237 5.97 -2.50 16.51
CA ARG A 237 6.38 -1.31 15.76
C ARG A 237 7.70 -1.53 15.01
N GLY A 238 7.93 -2.77 14.59
CA GLY A 238 9.10 -3.26 13.89
C GLY A 238 9.13 -2.90 12.40
N PHE A 239 10.30 -3.01 11.80
CA PHE A 239 10.46 -3.08 10.35
C PHE A 239 10.43 -4.55 9.93
N PHE A 240 9.50 -4.91 9.05
CA PHE A 240 9.33 -6.28 8.56
C PHE A 240 9.80 -6.39 7.11
N SER A 241 10.51 -7.46 6.78
CA SER A 241 10.75 -7.88 5.40
C SER A 241 10.92 -9.40 5.34
N TYR A 242 10.55 -10.01 4.22
CA TYR A 242 10.83 -11.42 3.95
C TYR A 242 12.29 -11.68 3.59
N ASP A 243 13.04 -10.61 3.32
CA ASP A 243 14.48 -10.64 3.06
C ASP A 243 15.27 -10.40 4.35
N ARG A 244 15.96 -11.43 4.82
CA ARG A 244 16.73 -11.35 6.08
C ARG A 244 17.81 -10.27 5.99
N ASP A 245 18.49 -10.18 4.87
CA ASP A 245 19.66 -9.30 4.70
C ASP A 245 19.21 -7.84 4.68
N ASP A 246 18.07 -7.52 4.05
CA ASP A 246 17.45 -6.19 4.10
C ASP A 246 17.06 -5.80 5.54
N VAL A 247 16.49 -6.75 6.31
CA VAL A 247 16.18 -6.51 7.73
C VAL A 247 17.45 -6.30 8.54
N GLU A 248 18.48 -7.14 8.38
CA GLU A 248 19.74 -7.03 9.12
C GLU A 248 20.45 -5.71 8.84
N GLN A 249 20.60 -5.34 7.56
CA GLN A 249 21.20 -4.07 7.16
C GLN A 249 20.47 -2.87 7.77
N ARG A 250 19.13 -2.85 7.69
CA ARG A 250 18.34 -1.74 8.24
C ARG A 250 18.27 -1.75 9.75
N CYS A 251 18.34 -2.91 10.39
CA CYS A 251 18.30 -3.03 11.84
C CYS A 251 19.59 -2.52 12.49
N GLN A 252 20.71 -2.69 11.79
CA GLN A 252 22.02 -2.24 12.25
C GLN A 252 22.36 -0.81 11.83
N ARG A 253 21.70 -0.27 10.80
CA ARG A 253 21.98 1.07 10.29
C ARG A 253 21.53 2.14 11.29
N GLN A 254 22.52 2.75 11.95
CA GLN A 254 22.31 3.96 12.73
C GLN A 254 22.15 5.15 11.77
N GLY A 255 21.32 6.12 12.18
CA GLY A 255 21.24 7.43 11.55
C GLY A 255 21.32 8.50 12.62
N TRP A 256 20.83 9.69 12.29
CA TRP A 256 20.87 10.85 13.16
C TRP A 256 19.47 11.17 13.67
N CYS A 257 19.37 11.46 14.95
CA CYS A 257 18.14 11.90 15.60
C CYS A 257 18.31 13.32 16.09
N CYS A 258 17.33 14.17 15.80
CA CYS A 258 17.14 15.43 16.48
C CYS A 258 16.08 15.27 17.58
N LEU A 259 16.47 15.57 18.81
CA LEU A 259 15.54 15.71 19.93
C LEU A 259 15.89 16.96 20.73
N ASN A 260 14.91 17.84 20.95
CA ASN A 260 15.08 19.06 21.75
C ASN A 260 16.28 19.93 21.32
N GLY A 261 16.52 20.05 20.00
CA GLY A 261 17.62 20.85 19.44
C GLY A 261 19.00 20.18 19.54
N LYS A 262 19.07 18.92 19.97
CA LYS A 262 20.32 18.14 20.02
C LYS A 262 20.31 17.05 18.96
N VAL A 263 21.39 16.96 18.20
CA VAL A 263 21.62 15.91 17.20
C VAL A 263 22.52 14.83 17.80
N PHE A 264 22.10 13.58 17.72
CA PHE A 264 22.87 12.43 18.21
C PHE A 264 22.59 11.18 17.37
N PRO A 265 23.53 10.22 17.30
CA PRO A 265 23.31 8.96 16.60
C PRO A 265 22.26 8.12 17.31
N ALA A 266 21.30 7.58 16.57
CA ALA A 266 20.24 6.71 17.09
C ALA A 266 19.71 5.76 16.01
N SER A 267 18.92 4.76 16.41
CA SER A 267 18.09 4.02 15.45
C SER A 267 16.80 4.79 15.11
N PRO A 268 16.16 4.54 13.96
CA PRO A 268 14.88 5.17 13.61
C PRO A 268 13.80 4.99 14.69
N GLN A 269 13.76 3.80 15.30
CA GLN A 269 12.81 3.47 16.37
C GLN A 269 13.10 4.23 17.66
N GLN A 270 14.36 4.30 18.09
CA GLN A 270 14.76 5.06 19.28
C GLN A 270 14.42 6.54 19.13
N CYS A 271 14.68 7.11 17.95
CA CYS A 271 14.36 8.51 17.70
C CYS A 271 12.85 8.77 17.73
N LYS A 272 12.06 7.92 17.06
CA LYS A 272 10.60 8.04 16.98
C LYS A 272 9.93 7.83 18.34
N SER A 273 10.39 6.88 19.16
CA SER A 273 9.80 6.63 20.49
C SER A 273 10.00 7.80 21.44
N GLN A 274 11.07 8.57 21.26
CA GLN A 274 11.35 9.80 22.01
C GLN A 274 10.68 11.04 21.40
N GLY A 275 9.97 10.90 20.27
CA GLY A 275 9.34 12.02 19.57
C GLY A 275 10.31 12.92 18.80
N GLY A 276 11.50 12.41 18.48
CA GLY A 276 12.51 13.10 17.69
C GLY A 276 12.29 12.99 16.18
N PHE A 277 13.00 13.83 15.43
CA PHE A 277 13.09 13.75 13.97
C PHE A 277 14.31 12.91 13.58
N PHE A 278 14.11 11.91 12.71
CA PHE A 278 15.17 11.00 12.28
C PHE A 278 15.47 11.17 10.79
N SER A 279 16.75 11.14 10.42
CA SER A 279 17.20 10.95 9.04
C SER A 279 18.51 10.15 9.02
N PHE A 280 18.78 9.47 7.91
CA PHE A 280 20.11 8.89 7.66
C PHE A 280 21.11 9.95 7.18
N ASP A 281 20.63 11.11 6.77
CA ASP A 281 21.42 12.26 6.38
C ASP A 281 21.62 13.18 7.59
N ARG A 282 22.88 13.33 8.01
CA ARG A 282 23.24 14.17 9.16
C ARG A 282 22.91 15.63 8.92
N ASP A 283 23.15 16.12 7.71
CA ASP A 283 23.02 17.55 7.40
C ASP A 283 21.53 17.96 7.39
N ASP A 284 20.65 17.10 6.88
CA ASP A 284 19.20 17.29 6.96
C ASP A 284 18.71 17.32 8.42
N VAL A 285 19.26 16.45 9.28
CA VAL A 285 18.95 16.49 10.72
C VAL A 285 19.47 17.77 11.36
N GLU A 286 20.72 18.16 11.12
CA GLU A 286 21.29 19.39 11.70
C GLU A 286 20.52 20.64 11.29
N GLN A 287 20.21 20.80 10.00
CA GLN A 287 19.43 21.93 9.49
C GLN A 287 18.05 22.02 10.14
N ARG A 288 17.33 20.90 10.25
CA ARG A 288 16.00 20.88 10.86
C ARG A 288 16.04 20.97 12.39
N CYS A 289 17.09 20.46 13.02
CA CYS A 289 17.22 20.48 14.46
C CYS A 289 17.52 21.86 15.01
N GLN A 290 18.23 22.67 14.22
CA GLN A 290 18.54 24.06 14.54
C GLN A 290 17.43 25.03 14.13
N ARG A 291 16.45 24.60 13.31
CA ARG A 291 15.37 25.45 12.84
C ARG A 291 14.38 25.73 13.98
N GLN A 292 14.60 26.85 14.65
CA GLN A 292 13.61 27.42 15.57
C GLN A 292 12.45 28.01 14.77
N GLY A 293 11.24 27.95 15.32
CA GLY A 293 10.09 28.68 14.83
C GLY A 293 9.48 29.50 15.95
N TRP A 294 8.26 29.95 15.74
CA TRP A 294 7.55 30.82 16.65
C TRP A 294 6.38 30.05 17.27
N CYS A 295 6.19 30.22 18.57
CA CYS A 295 5.07 29.66 19.31
C CYS A 295 4.18 30.76 19.84
N CYS A 296 2.88 30.62 19.63
CA CYS A 296 1.87 31.38 20.34
C CYS A 296 1.31 30.57 21.51
N LEU A 297 1.43 31.12 22.71
CA LEU A 297 0.78 30.57 23.90
C LEU A 297 0.16 31.71 24.70
N ASN A 298 -1.14 31.63 25.00
CA ASN A 298 -1.86 32.63 25.81
C ASN A 298 -1.65 34.08 25.31
N GLY A 299 -1.68 34.28 23.99
CA GLY A 299 -1.50 35.60 23.37
C GLY A 299 -0.06 36.12 23.36
N LYS A 300 0.93 35.31 23.77
CA LYS A 300 2.36 35.67 23.71
C LYS A 300 3.07 34.87 22.61
N VAL A 301 3.83 35.59 21.79
CA VAL A 301 4.68 35.01 20.74
C VAL A 301 6.12 34.93 21.25
N PHE A 302 6.75 33.76 21.17
CA PHE A 302 8.13 33.55 21.57
C PHE A 302 8.80 32.47 20.70
N PRO A 303 10.13 32.51 20.52
CA PRO A 303 10.84 31.46 19.79
C PRO A 303 10.80 30.13 20.57
N ALA A 304 10.48 29.04 19.87
CA ALA A 304 10.44 27.70 20.46
C ALA A 304 10.69 26.63 19.39
N SER A 305 10.93 25.38 19.82
CA SER A 305 10.83 24.22 18.92
C SER A 305 9.36 23.81 18.71
N PRO A 306 9.03 23.10 17.62
CA PRO A 306 7.68 22.58 17.40
C PRO A 306 7.19 21.73 18.58
N GLN A 307 8.08 20.91 19.14
CA GLN A 307 7.76 20.00 20.24
C GLN A 307 7.54 20.75 21.56
N GLN A 308 8.35 21.76 21.85
CA GLN A 308 8.16 22.61 23.03
C GLN A 308 6.81 23.33 22.97
N CYS A 309 6.47 23.91 21.82
CA CYS A 309 5.21 24.61 21.63
C CYS A 309 4.00 23.67 21.79
N LYS A 310 4.05 22.49 21.16
CA LYS A 310 2.99 21.47 21.24
C LYS A 310 2.79 20.96 22.67
N ASN A 311 3.87 20.68 23.40
CA ASN A 311 3.79 20.21 24.79
C ASN A 311 3.15 21.23 25.73
N GLN A 312 3.24 22.52 25.38
CA GLN A 312 2.63 23.61 26.13
C GLN A 312 1.21 23.94 25.64
N GLY A 313 0.69 23.25 24.62
CA GLY A 313 -0.62 23.52 24.03
C GLY A 313 -0.67 24.79 23.16
N GLY A 314 0.49 25.28 22.72
CA GLY A 314 0.60 26.46 21.88
C GLY A 314 0.42 26.16 20.39
N PHE A 315 0.17 27.22 19.62
CA PHE A 315 0.18 27.17 18.15
C PHE A 315 1.59 27.46 17.63
N PHE A 316 2.14 26.59 16.78
CA PHE A 316 3.48 26.72 16.22
C PHE A 316 3.45 27.00 14.72
N SER A 317 4.31 27.91 14.25
CA SER A 317 4.65 28.05 12.84
C SER A 317 6.11 28.47 12.67
N TYR A 318 6.71 28.15 11.52
CA TYR A 318 8.02 28.70 11.16
C TYR A 318 7.92 30.13 10.64
N ASP A 319 6.71 30.57 10.29
CA ASP A 319 6.41 31.93 9.86
C ASP A 319 5.98 32.77 11.07
N ARG A 320 6.78 33.77 11.42
CA ARG A 320 6.50 34.65 12.56
C ARG A 320 5.20 35.43 12.38
N ASP A 321 4.93 35.90 11.17
CA ASP A 321 3.79 36.76 10.89
C ASP A 321 2.47 35.98 11.01
N ASP A 322 2.46 34.71 10.57
CA ASP A 322 1.34 33.79 10.77
C ASP A 322 1.07 33.53 12.26
N VAL A 323 2.13 33.36 13.07
CA VAL A 323 1.97 33.23 14.53
C VAL A 323 1.45 34.52 15.14
N GLU A 324 2.03 35.69 14.81
CA GLU A 324 1.60 36.97 15.36
C GLU A 324 0.14 37.28 15.03
N GLN A 325 -0.26 37.10 13.77
CA GLN A 325 -1.65 37.31 13.33
C GLN A 325 -2.62 36.40 14.09
N ARG A 326 -2.31 35.11 14.21
CA ARG A 326 -3.20 34.17 14.92
C ARG A 326 -3.16 34.32 16.43
N CYS A 327 -2.02 34.74 16.99
CA CYS A 327 -1.87 34.94 18.43
C CYS A 327 -2.61 36.17 18.94
N GLN A 328 -2.74 37.18 18.09
CA GLN A 328 -3.46 38.42 18.40
C GLN A 328 -4.94 38.38 17.99
N ARG A 329 -5.37 37.39 17.18
CA ARG A 329 -6.76 37.31 16.71
C ARG A 329 -7.70 36.92 17.86
N GLN A 330 -8.33 37.93 18.45
CA GLN A 330 -9.44 37.74 19.36
C GLN A 330 -10.68 37.31 18.58
N GLY A 331 -11.46 36.40 19.14
CA GLY A 331 -12.79 36.06 18.66
C GLY A 331 -13.80 36.23 19.78
N TRP A 332 -14.97 35.64 19.61
CA TRP A 332 -16.08 35.75 20.55
C TRP A 332 -16.27 34.41 21.25
N CYS A 333 -16.48 34.47 22.57
CA CYS A 333 -16.78 33.31 23.38
C CYS A 333 -18.18 33.45 23.97
N CYS A 334 -18.98 32.41 23.83
CA CYS A 334 -20.20 32.24 24.61
C CYS A 334 -19.93 31.36 25.82
N LEU A 335 -20.20 31.88 27.01
CA LEU A 335 -20.21 31.12 28.24
C LEU A 335 -21.41 31.55 29.09
N ASN A 336 -22.21 30.58 29.55
CA ASN A 336 -23.37 30.83 30.42
C ASN A 336 -24.34 31.90 29.89
N GLY A 337 -24.59 31.91 28.58
CA GLY A 337 -25.48 32.88 27.93
C GLY A 337 -24.91 34.29 27.78
N LYS A 338 -23.61 34.49 28.08
CA LYS A 338 -22.91 35.76 27.88
C LYS A 338 -21.89 35.62 26.76
N VAL A 339 -21.94 36.56 25.82
CA VAL A 339 -20.96 36.72 24.75
C VAL A 339 -19.93 37.75 25.17
N PHE A 340 -18.65 37.41 25.09
CA PHE A 340 -17.54 38.32 25.39
C PHE A 340 -16.33 38.02 24.50
N PRO A 341 -15.46 39.00 24.22
CA PRO A 341 -14.23 38.77 23.47
C PRO A 341 -13.26 37.89 24.26
N ALA A 342 -12.68 36.88 23.61
CA ALA A 342 -11.71 35.97 24.22
C ALA A 342 -10.76 35.40 23.16
N SER A 343 -9.66 34.77 23.61
CA SER A 343 -8.87 33.89 22.75
C SER A 343 -9.57 32.52 22.59
N PRO A 344 -9.29 31.76 21.50
CA PRO A 344 -9.81 30.40 21.35
C PRO A 344 -9.48 29.52 22.56
N GLN A 345 -8.23 29.59 23.03
CA GLN A 345 -7.70 28.83 24.16
C GLN A 345 -8.40 29.19 25.49
N ASP A 346 -8.65 30.49 25.73
CA ASP A 346 -9.37 30.94 26.92
C ASP A 346 -10.82 30.47 26.94
N CYS A 347 -11.48 30.49 25.77
CA CYS A 347 -12.86 30.03 25.64
C CYS A 347 -12.97 28.52 25.83
N GLU A 348 -12.07 27.74 25.22
CA GLU A 348 -12.02 26.28 25.35
C GLU A 348 -11.73 25.85 26.79
N ARG A 349 -10.75 26.47 27.45
CA ARG A 349 -10.43 26.23 28.86
C ARG A 349 -11.63 26.46 29.78
N ARG A 350 -12.46 27.46 29.46
CA ARG A 350 -13.69 27.78 30.19
C ARG A 350 -14.90 26.95 29.72
N ARG A 351 -14.70 26.00 28.80
CA ARG A 351 -15.74 25.16 28.18
C ARG A 351 -16.85 25.97 27.51
N GLY A 352 -16.50 27.12 26.94
CA GLY A 352 -17.40 27.96 26.15
C GLY A 352 -17.44 27.57 24.68
N PHE A 353 -18.38 28.15 23.93
CA PHE A 353 -18.39 28.06 22.48
C PHE A 353 -17.64 29.25 21.88
N PHE A 354 -16.60 28.97 21.10
CA PHE A 354 -15.79 29.98 20.43
C PHE A 354 -16.10 30.07 18.94
N SER A 355 -16.14 31.29 18.40
CA SER A 355 -16.01 31.54 16.97
C SER A 355 -15.38 32.90 16.70
N PHE A 356 -14.76 33.06 15.54
CA PHE A 356 -14.36 34.37 15.04
C PHE A 356 -15.54 35.18 14.50
N ASP A 357 -16.66 34.50 14.22
CA ASP A 357 -17.92 35.12 13.80
C ASP A 357 -18.78 35.43 15.03
N ARG A 358 -18.97 36.72 15.32
CA ARG A 358 -19.76 37.19 16.44
C ARG A 358 -21.20 36.73 16.36
N ASP A 359 -21.81 36.77 15.17
CA ASP A 359 -23.23 36.48 14.98
C ASP A 359 -23.48 34.98 15.22
N GLN A 360 -22.56 34.12 14.79
CA GLN A 360 -22.61 32.69 15.10
C GLN A 360 -22.54 32.41 16.60
N VAL A 361 -21.70 33.16 17.34
CA VAL A 361 -21.62 33.04 18.80
C VAL A 361 -22.89 33.57 19.45
N GLU A 362 -23.41 34.73 19.03
CA GLU A 362 -24.65 35.30 19.57
C GLU A 362 -25.85 34.38 19.34
N GLN A 363 -26.04 33.86 18.12
CA GLN A 363 -27.12 32.91 17.81
C GLN A 363 -27.03 31.64 18.66
N ARG A 364 -25.82 31.08 18.83
CA ARG A 364 -25.63 29.87 19.64
C ARG A 364 -25.73 30.16 21.14
N CYS A 365 -25.35 31.37 21.58
CA CYS A 365 -25.44 31.80 22.97
C CYS A 365 -26.86 32.16 23.40
N GLN A 366 -27.66 32.65 22.45
CA GLN A 366 -29.06 33.01 22.63
C GLN A 366 -30.02 31.86 22.33
N ARG A 367 -29.53 30.69 21.90
CA ARG A 367 -30.38 29.53 21.59
C ARG A 367 -31.10 29.04 22.85
N GLN A 368 -32.27 29.60 23.11
CA GLN A 368 -33.21 29.13 24.12
C GLN A 368 -33.77 27.79 23.65
N GLY A 369 -34.00 26.90 24.59
CA GLY A 369 -34.78 25.69 24.35
C GLY A 369 -35.94 25.64 25.33
N TRP A 370 -36.51 24.47 25.49
CA TRP A 370 -37.69 24.24 26.28
C TRP A 370 -37.31 23.47 27.54
N CYS A 371 -37.67 24.03 28.69
CA CYS A 371 -37.52 23.38 29.98
C CYS A 371 -38.85 22.81 30.41
N CYS A 372 -38.84 21.52 30.69
CA CYS A 372 -39.88 20.84 31.42
C CYS A 372 -39.55 20.85 32.92
N LEU A 373 -40.42 21.43 33.75
CA LEU A 373 -40.31 21.40 35.20
C LEU A 373 -41.71 21.35 35.82
N ASN A 374 -41.95 20.35 36.68
CA ASN A 374 -43.21 20.17 37.40
C ASN A 374 -44.45 20.20 36.48
N GLY A 375 -44.42 19.43 35.39
CA GLY A 375 -45.50 19.35 34.39
C GLY A 375 -45.54 20.51 33.39
N LYS A 376 -44.85 21.62 33.65
CA LYS A 376 -44.91 22.81 32.80
C LYS A 376 -43.71 22.92 31.86
N VAL A 377 -43.99 23.17 30.58
CA VAL A 377 -42.99 23.49 29.56
C VAL A 377 -42.92 25.00 29.37
N PHE A 378 -41.72 25.58 29.50
CA PHE A 378 -41.47 27.00 29.26
C PHE A 378 -40.10 27.23 28.59
N PRO A 379 -39.92 28.32 27.83
CA PRO A 379 -38.63 28.65 27.24
C PRO A 379 -37.61 28.99 28.33
N ALA A 380 -36.42 28.38 28.26
CA ALA A 380 -35.32 28.63 29.19
C ALA A 380 -33.97 28.35 28.52
N SER A 381 -32.88 28.77 29.16
CA SER A 381 -31.54 28.26 28.81
C SER A 381 -31.31 26.85 29.41
N PRO A 382 -30.40 26.04 28.85
CA PRO A 382 -30.04 24.73 29.40
C PRO A 382 -29.65 24.81 30.88
N GLN A 383 -28.92 25.85 31.27
CA GLN A 383 -28.43 26.04 32.63
C GLN A 383 -29.55 26.47 33.60
N GLN A 384 -30.45 27.38 33.18
CA GLN A 384 -31.62 27.74 33.99
C GLN A 384 -32.52 26.54 34.25
N CYS A 385 -32.71 25.67 33.24
CA CYS A 385 -33.50 24.46 33.40
C CYS A 385 -32.83 23.46 34.35
N LYS A 386 -31.54 23.19 34.14
CA LYS A 386 -30.76 22.27 34.99
C LYS A 386 -30.68 22.75 36.44
N ASN A 387 -30.45 24.05 36.68
CA ASN A 387 -30.38 24.62 38.03
C ASN A 387 -31.70 24.50 38.80
N ARG A 388 -32.83 24.41 38.08
CA ARG A 388 -34.16 24.22 38.68
C ARG A 388 -34.57 22.75 38.72
N GLY A 389 -33.68 21.82 38.36
CA GLY A 389 -33.95 20.37 38.34
C GLY A 389 -34.83 19.90 37.19
N GLY A 390 -35.04 20.73 36.16
CA GLY A 390 -35.91 20.42 35.02
C GLY A 390 -35.20 19.64 33.91
N PHE A 391 -36.00 19.04 33.02
CA PHE A 391 -35.53 18.42 31.79
C PHE A 391 -35.48 19.45 30.66
N PHE A 392 -34.31 19.62 30.05
CA PHE A 392 -34.11 20.56 28.94
C PHE A 392 -34.06 19.84 27.59
N SER A 393 -34.71 20.41 26.57
CA SER A 393 -34.50 20.06 25.17
C SER A 393 -34.48 21.29 24.26
N TYR A 394 -33.79 21.21 23.13
CA TYR A 394 -33.92 22.20 22.06
C TYR A 394 -35.16 21.95 21.18
N ASP A 395 -35.87 20.84 21.39
CA ASP A 395 -37.11 20.46 20.72
C ASP A 395 -38.28 20.55 21.72
N GLU A 396 -39.26 21.41 21.41
CA GLU A 396 -40.44 21.61 22.24
C GLU A 396 -41.24 20.33 22.44
N ASN A 397 -41.39 19.53 21.38
CA ASN A 397 -42.18 18.29 21.42
C ASN A 397 -41.51 17.26 22.32
N GLN A 398 -40.17 17.21 22.31
CA GLN A 398 -39.41 16.34 23.21
C GLN A 398 -39.52 16.80 24.67
N ALA A 399 -39.52 18.12 24.93
CA ALA A 399 -39.73 18.66 26.27
C ALA A 399 -41.16 18.37 26.78
N ARG A 400 -42.18 18.52 25.92
CA ARG A 400 -43.59 18.18 26.23
C ARG A 400 -43.78 16.69 26.49
N ALA A 401 -43.24 15.83 25.63
CA ALA A 401 -43.34 14.38 25.79
C ALA A 401 -42.76 13.89 27.12
N ARG A 402 -41.70 14.56 27.61
CA ARG A 402 -41.06 14.21 28.88
C ARG A 402 -41.67 14.89 30.10
N CYS A 403 -42.50 15.91 29.91
CA CYS A 403 -43.27 16.55 30.99
C CYS A 403 -44.54 15.79 31.36
N GLY A 404 -44.99 14.90 30.47
CA GLY A 404 -46.27 14.21 30.63
C GLY A 404 -47.46 15.13 30.27
N PRO A 405 -48.67 14.57 30.15
CA PRO A 405 -49.89 15.36 30.00
C PRO A 405 -50.19 16.11 31.32
N ASP A 406 -50.64 17.36 31.20
CA ASP A 406 -51.14 18.19 32.31
C ASP A 406 -52.38 17.59 32.99
#